data_AF-A0A822BI47-F1
#
_entry.id   AF-A0A822BI47-F1
#
_cell.length_a   1.000
_cell.length_b   1.000
_cell.length_c   1.000
_cell.angle_alpha   90.00
_cell.angle_beta   90.00
_cell.angle_gamma   90.00
#
_symmetry.space_group_name_H-M   'P 1'
#
loop_
_entity.id
_entity.type
_entity.pdbx_description
1 polymer ?
#
loop_
_entity_poly.entity_id
_entity_poly.type
_entity_poly.pdbx_seq_one_letter_code
_entity_poly.pdbx_strand_id
1 'polypeptide(L)'
;MVEENIIFGGQFSVTPREGYTQQVIDGLRRIPNVTVYKRHELPKRFHYSKPNHRLGEIFVIPNEGVMILNATTNTFYSKKGHHGWDNILPSMQAIFLVRGPSFNEKIQIRSVNMVDIYHIACHILKLVPNPYADAGSLKNLTHIFRSTIPNNKCSSLFTALWPLALFLLPLFYSDFFKYYSMK
;
A
#
# COMPACT_ATOMS: atom_id res chain seq x y z
N MET A 1 25.61 -26.50 -8.60
CA MET A 1 24.73 -26.72 -7.42
C MET A 1 23.52 -25.80 -7.41
N VAL A 2 23.61 -24.60 -8.00
CA VAL A 2 22.53 -23.60 -8.07
C VAL A 2 22.18 -23.35 -9.55
N GLU A 3 20.92 -23.06 -9.87
CA GLU A 3 20.43 -22.83 -11.25
C GLU A 3 20.55 -21.39 -11.77
N GLU A 4 21.06 -20.46 -10.95
CA GLU A 4 21.26 -19.01 -11.16
C GLU A 4 20.26 -18.09 -10.42
N ASN A 5 20.66 -16.81 -10.34
CA ASN A 5 20.17 -15.66 -9.55
C ASN A 5 20.70 -15.49 -8.12
N ILE A 6 21.99 -15.14 -7.99
CA ILE A 6 22.45 -14.39 -6.82
C ILE A 6 22.07 -12.93 -7.06
N ILE A 7 20.99 -12.48 -6.42
CA ILE A 7 20.61 -11.05 -6.43
C ILE A 7 21.61 -10.30 -5.54
N PHE A 8 22.27 -9.28 -6.09
CA PHE A 8 23.18 -8.41 -5.35
C PHE A 8 22.42 -7.55 -4.34
N GLY A 9 22.86 -7.53 -3.08
CA GLY A 9 22.40 -6.57 -2.09
C GLY A 9 22.26 -7.11 -0.66
N GLY A 10 21.34 -6.51 0.08
CA GLY A 10 21.09 -6.82 1.49
C GLY A 10 20.29 -8.11 1.77
N GLN A 11 19.87 -8.85 0.75
CA GLN A 11 19.28 -10.20 0.86
C GLN A 11 19.24 -10.86 -0.52
N PHE A 12 19.29 -12.18 -0.58
CA PHE A 12 19.10 -12.92 -1.84
C PHE A 12 18.37 -14.24 -1.61
N SER A 13 17.85 -14.80 -2.70
CA SER A 13 17.20 -16.11 -2.72
C SER A 13 17.85 -17.02 -3.74
N VAL A 14 17.90 -18.32 -3.47
CA VAL A 14 18.57 -19.33 -4.28
C VAL A 14 17.61 -20.47 -4.62
N THR A 15 17.69 -20.95 -5.86
CA THR A 15 17.06 -22.22 -6.29
C THR A 15 18.16 -23.28 -6.50
N PRO A 16 18.26 -24.29 -5.63
CA PRO A 16 19.15 -25.42 -5.82
C PRO A 16 18.76 -26.24 -7.05
N ARG A 17 19.75 -26.87 -7.69
CA ARG A 17 19.46 -27.98 -8.64
C ARG A 17 18.82 -29.14 -7.88
N GLU A 18 18.02 -29.92 -8.59
CA GLU A 18 17.40 -31.13 -8.05
C GLU A 18 18.43 -32.05 -7.37
N GLY A 19 18.11 -32.52 -6.17
CA GLY A 19 18.99 -33.36 -5.36
C GLY A 19 20.04 -32.63 -4.50
N TYR A 20 20.24 -31.32 -4.70
CA TYR A 20 21.29 -30.55 -4.00
C TYR A 20 20.79 -29.65 -2.85
N THR A 21 19.47 -29.64 -2.57
CA THR A 21 18.86 -28.70 -1.62
C THR A 21 19.52 -28.70 -0.24
N GLN A 22 19.71 -29.88 0.37
CA GLN A 22 20.30 -29.97 1.71
C GLN A 22 21.76 -29.50 1.73
N GLN A 23 22.54 -29.93 0.74
CA GLN A 23 23.94 -29.52 0.59
C GLN A 23 24.08 -27.99 0.44
N VAL A 24 23.18 -27.35 -0.32
CA VAL A 24 23.16 -25.89 -0.47
C VAL A 24 22.80 -25.20 0.85
N ILE A 25 21.78 -25.69 1.57
CA ILE A 25 21.40 -25.14 2.89
C ILE A 25 22.56 -25.24 3.87
N ASP A 26 23.20 -26.39 3.96
CA ASP A 26 24.31 -26.63 4.89
C ASP A 26 25.52 -25.76 4.56
N GLY A 27 25.80 -25.55 3.27
CA GLY A 27 26.85 -24.62 2.82
C GLY A 27 26.53 -23.18 3.20
N LEU A 28 25.30 -22.72 2.94
CA LEU A 28 24.88 -21.35 3.25
C LEU A 28 24.87 -21.06 4.75
N ARG A 29 24.50 -22.04 5.59
CA ARG A 29 24.47 -21.90 7.06
C ARG A 29 25.85 -21.75 7.70
N ARG A 30 26.93 -22.07 6.98
CA ARG A 30 28.31 -21.83 7.43
C ARG A 30 28.76 -20.40 7.23
N ILE A 31 28.03 -19.60 6.44
CA ILE A 31 28.34 -18.19 6.23
C ILE A 31 28.06 -17.45 7.54
N PRO A 32 29.03 -16.69 8.10
CA PRO A 32 28.80 -15.95 9.33
C PRO A 32 27.84 -14.77 9.08
N ASN A 33 27.11 -14.39 10.12
CA ASN A 33 26.23 -13.20 10.14
C ASN A 33 25.12 -13.19 9.08
N VAL A 34 24.66 -14.38 8.67
CA VAL A 34 23.45 -14.53 7.85
C VAL A 34 22.52 -15.55 8.49
N THR A 35 21.22 -15.41 8.20
CA THR A 35 20.21 -16.40 8.55
C THR A 35 19.64 -17.01 7.29
N VAL A 36 19.57 -18.34 7.26
CA VAL A 36 19.11 -19.11 6.10
C VAL A 36 17.73 -19.69 6.39
N TYR A 37 16.75 -19.34 5.56
CA TYR A 37 15.38 -19.83 5.65
C TYR A 37 15.03 -20.63 4.40
N LYS A 38 14.35 -21.77 4.56
CA LYS A 38 13.50 -22.25 3.47
C LYS A 38 12.33 -21.28 3.30
N ARG A 39 11.78 -21.14 2.10
CA ARG A 39 10.68 -20.20 1.80
C ARG A 39 9.51 -20.30 2.79
N HIS A 40 9.13 -21.51 3.19
CA HIS A 40 8.04 -21.76 4.14
C HIS A 40 8.40 -21.44 5.61
N GLU A 41 9.69 -21.35 5.93
CA GLU A 41 10.20 -20.97 7.25
C GLU A 41 10.37 -19.45 7.38
N LEU A 42 10.35 -18.72 6.26
CA LEU A 42 10.52 -17.28 6.25
C LEU A 42 9.42 -16.59 7.10
N PRO A 43 9.77 -15.64 7.99
CA PRO A 43 8.78 -14.96 8.82
C PRO A 43 7.66 -14.33 7.97
N LYS A 44 6.40 -14.65 8.30
CA LYS A 44 5.22 -14.22 7.52
C LYS A 44 5.14 -12.71 7.30
N ARG A 45 5.67 -11.90 8.23
CA ARG A 45 5.74 -10.43 8.14
C ARG A 45 6.54 -9.91 6.93
N PHE A 46 7.39 -10.72 6.33
CA PHE A 46 8.10 -10.35 5.11
C PHE A 46 7.17 -10.38 3.89
N HIS A 47 6.06 -11.11 3.94
CA HIS A 47 5.15 -11.31 2.80
C HIS A 47 5.80 -11.96 1.56
N TYR A 48 6.99 -12.55 1.71
CA TYR A 48 7.75 -13.25 0.65
C TYR A 48 7.65 -14.78 0.70
N SER A 49 6.88 -15.35 1.65
CA SER A 49 6.78 -16.80 1.83
C SER A 49 5.85 -17.50 0.83
N LYS A 50 5.00 -16.76 0.11
CA LYS A 50 4.09 -17.34 -0.90
C LYS A 50 4.89 -17.88 -2.09
N PRO A 51 4.42 -18.98 -2.74
CA PRO A 51 5.04 -19.50 -3.95
C PRO A 51 5.14 -18.41 -5.03
N ASN A 52 6.35 -18.23 -5.57
CA ASN A 52 6.63 -17.26 -6.62
C ASN A 52 7.79 -17.77 -7.47
N HIS A 53 7.56 -17.97 -8.77
CA HIS A 53 8.57 -18.47 -9.71
C HIS A 53 9.78 -17.53 -9.86
N ARG A 54 9.64 -16.25 -9.47
CA ARG A 54 10.72 -15.25 -9.50
C ARG A 54 11.61 -15.28 -8.26
N LEU A 55 11.17 -15.96 -7.19
CA LEU A 55 11.90 -16.03 -5.93
C LEU A 55 12.44 -17.44 -5.74
N GLY A 56 13.67 -17.54 -5.24
CA GLY A 56 14.28 -18.80 -4.87
C GLY A 56 13.57 -19.51 -3.72
N GLU A 57 13.92 -20.77 -3.53
CA GLU A 57 13.35 -21.64 -2.49
C GLU A 57 14.02 -21.46 -1.13
N ILE A 58 15.24 -20.95 -1.13
CA ILE A 58 16.04 -20.67 0.06
C ILE A 58 16.35 -19.18 0.09
N PHE A 59 16.09 -18.53 1.21
CA PHE A 59 16.39 -17.12 1.45
C PHE A 59 17.59 -17.01 2.37
N VAL A 60 18.48 -16.07 2.06
CA VAL A 60 19.63 -15.71 2.90
C VAL A 60 19.49 -14.26 3.30
N ILE A 61 19.26 -14.04 4.59
CA ILE A 61 19.03 -12.74 5.20
C ILE A 61 20.26 -12.38 6.04
N PRO A 62 21.14 -11.47 5.56
CA PRO A 62 22.27 -10.98 6.33
C PRO A 62 21.83 -10.07 7.49
N ASN A 63 22.65 -10.04 8.54
CA ASN A 63 22.54 -9.03 9.59
C ASN A 63 22.80 -7.63 9.02
N GLU A 64 22.29 -6.59 9.69
CA GLU A 64 22.54 -5.20 9.31
C GLU A 64 24.03 -4.91 9.18
N GLY A 65 24.41 -4.19 8.11
CA GLY A 65 25.81 -3.87 7.79
C GLY A 65 26.57 -4.97 7.03
N VAL A 66 26.01 -6.18 6.93
CA VAL A 66 26.60 -7.28 6.15
C VAL A 66 26.07 -7.25 4.72
N MET A 67 26.97 -7.36 3.75
CA MET A 67 26.66 -7.39 2.33
C MET A 67 27.10 -8.72 1.74
N ILE A 68 26.24 -9.28 0.89
CA ILE A 68 26.52 -10.55 0.21
C ILE A 68 26.90 -10.22 -1.23
N LEU A 69 28.13 -10.59 -1.58
CA LEU A 69 28.72 -10.34 -2.89
C LEU A 69 28.90 -11.66 -3.64
N ASN A 70 28.79 -11.61 -4.97
CA ASN A 70 29.19 -12.73 -5.80
C ASN A 70 30.71 -12.81 -5.84
N ALA A 71 31.27 -14.02 -5.76
CA ALA A 71 32.71 -14.24 -5.86
C ALA A 71 33.31 -13.71 -7.18
N THR A 72 32.50 -13.63 -8.25
CA THR A 72 32.95 -13.11 -9.56
C THR A 72 32.92 -11.58 -9.65
N THR A 73 32.28 -10.88 -8.72
CA THR A 73 32.38 -9.41 -8.68
C THR A 73 33.70 -9.01 -8.09
N ASN A 74 34.67 -8.77 -8.97
CA ASN A 74 36.00 -8.27 -8.67
C ASN A 74 36.01 -6.77 -8.30
N THR A 75 34.90 -6.26 -7.76
CA THR A 75 34.77 -4.85 -7.38
C THR A 75 34.94 -4.76 -5.88
N PHE A 76 35.99 -4.07 -5.43
CA PHE A 76 36.10 -3.56 -4.07
C PHE A 76 34.85 -2.69 -3.81
N TYR A 77 33.81 -3.30 -3.25
CA TYR A 77 32.52 -2.65 -3.02
C TYR A 77 32.62 -1.79 -1.75
N SER A 78 33.37 -0.69 -1.86
CA SER A 78 33.53 0.30 -0.80
C SER A 78 32.37 1.30 -0.83
N LYS A 79 31.14 0.82 -0.63
CA LYS A 79 30.03 1.73 -0.31
C LYS A 79 29.97 1.94 1.19
N LYS A 80 29.99 3.21 1.62
CA LYS A 80 29.84 3.59 3.03
C LYS A 80 28.43 3.37 3.59
N GLY A 81 27.47 3.03 2.73
CA GLY A 81 26.09 2.72 3.11
C GLY A 81 25.44 1.79 2.09
N HIS A 82 24.50 0.97 2.58
CA HIS A 82 23.68 0.07 1.77
C HIS A 82 22.28 0.00 2.38
N HIS A 83 21.36 -0.69 1.70
CA HIS A 83 20.01 -0.99 2.18
C HIS A 83 19.57 -2.40 1.76
N GLY A 84 18.34 -2.77 2.12
CA GLY A 84 17.74 -4.06 1.74
C GLY A 84 17.85 -5.14 2.81
N TRP A 85 18.30 -4.78 4.01
CA TRP A 85 18.15 -5.62 5.20
C TRP A 85 16.69 -5.64 5.67
N ASP A 86 16.49 -6.29 6.81
CA ASP A 86 15.21 -6.42 7.46
C ASP A 86 14.47 -5.08 7.62
N ASN A 87 13.23 -5.03 7.13
CA ASN A 87 12.43 -3.81 7.07
C ASN A 87 11.99 -3.26 8.44
N ILE A 88 12.16 -4.04 9.51
CA ILE A 88 11.89 -3.56 10.88
C ILE A 88 13.02 -2.70 11.45
N LEU A 89 14.22 -2.79 10.86
CA LEU A 89 15.38 -2.04 11.32
C LEU A 89 15.13 -0.54 11.16
N PRO A 90 15.44 0.28 12.19
CA PRO A 90 15.30 1.74 12.09
C PRO A 90 16.02 2.35 10.90
N SER A 91 17.18 1.81 10.51
CA SER A 91 17.96 2.27 9.34
C SER A 91 17.28 2.01 7.99
N MET A 92 16.34 1.06 7.92
CA MET A 92 15.58 0.72 6.72
C MET A 92 14.23 1.45 6.64
N GLN A 93 13.89 2.27 7.64
CA GLN A 93 12.66 3.04 7.63
C GLN A 93 12.79 4.29 6.76
N ALA A 94 11.77 4.54 5.94
CA ALA A 94 11.68 5.73 5.09
C ALA A 94 10.90 6.85 5.78
N ILE A 95 11.01 8.06 5.23
CA ILE A 95 10.27 9.24 5.69
C ILE A 95 8.94 9.32 4.93
N PHE A 96 7.86 9.64 5.66
CA PHE A 96 6.55 9.95 5.09
C PHE A 96 6.08 11.32 5.57
N LEU A 97 5.86 12.25 4.64
CA LEU A 97 5.35 13.59 4.91
C LEU A 97 4.22 13.92 3.94
N VAL A 98 3.12 14.43 4.45
CA VAL A 98 1.97 14.87 3.65
C VAL A 98 1.49 16.24 4.12
N ARG A 99 1.04 17.04 3.15
CA ARG A 99 0.42 18.34 3.40
C ARG A 99 -0.63 18.59 2.34
N GLY A 100 -1.80 19.05 2.75
CA GLY A 100 -2.88 19.38 1.83
C GLY A 100 -4.22 19.58 2.55
N PRO A 101 -5.24 20.05 1.84
CA PRO A 101 -6.56 20.37 2.42
C PRO A 101 -7.28 19.13 2.96
N SER A 102 -7.00 17.94 2.44
CA SER A 102 -7.61 16.68 2.89
C SER A 102 -7.01 16.17 4.22
N PHE A 103 -5.83 16.65 4.61
CA PHE A 103 -5.07 16.12 5.75
C PHE A 103 -5.21 17.01 6.98
N ASN A 104 -5.18 16.39 8.16
CA ASN A 104 -5.03 17.11 9.42
C ASN A 104 -3.68 17.84 9.45
N GLU A 105 -3.67 19.04 10.03
CA GLU A 105 -2.45 19.82 10.17
C GLU A 105 -1.77 19.53 11.51
N LYS A 106 -0.44 19.65 11.53
CA LYS A 106 0.40 19.57 12.74
C LYS A 106 0.20 18.30 13.58
N ILE A 107 -0.12 17.18 12.93
CA ILE A 107 -0.15 15.87 13.56
C ILE A 107 1.16 15.12 13.30
N GLN A 108 1.57 14.31 14.27
CA GLN A 108 2.64 13.34 14.12
C GLN A 108 2.06 11.96 14.41
N ILE A 109 2.35 11.01 13.52
CA ILE A 109 1.93 9.62 13.65
C ILE A 109 3.16 8.74 13.85
N ARG A 110 2.96 7.58 14.50
CA ARG A 110 4.06 6.68 14.87
C ARG A 110 4.76 6.08 13.64
N SER A 111 4.00 5.54 12.71
CA SER A 111 4.51 4.85 11.52
C SER A 111 3.42 4.68 10.48
N VAL A 112 3.81 4.51 9.22
CA VAL A 112 2.93 4.17 8.10
C VAL A 112 3.52 2.96 7.39
N ASN A 113 2.68 1.98 7.03
CA ASN A 113 3.12 0.92 6.14
C ASN A 113 3.12 1.45 4.71
N MET A 114 4.19 1.21 3.97
CA MET A 114 4.31 1.68 2.58
C MET A 114 3.16 1.19 1.68
N VAL A 115 2.63 0.00 1.94
CA VAL A 115 1.48 -0.59 1.24
C VAL A 115 0.17 0.19 1.42
N ASP A 116 0.05 1.00 2.49
CA ASP A 116 -1.13 1.83 2.74
C ASP A 116 -1.12 3.12 1.88
N ILE A 117 0.03 3.55 1.36
CA ILE A 117 0.18 4.80 0.59
C ILE A 117 -0.66 4.79 -0.70
N TYR A 118 -0.78 3.63 -1.36
CA TYR A 118 -1.65 3.48 -2.52
C TYR A 118 -3.10 3.91 -2.22
N HIS A 119 -3.61 3.52 -1.06
CA HIS A 119 -4.97 3.83 -0.64
C HIS A 119 -5.15 5.31 -0.30
N ILE A 120 -4.11 5.98 0.22
CA ILE A 120 -4.11 7.44 0.41
C ILE A 120 -4.27 8.15 -0.94
N ALA A 121 -3.50 7.73 -1.95
CA ALA A 121 -3.55 8.31 -3.28
C ALA A 121 -4.94 8.14 -3.91
N CYS A 122 -5.51 6.93 -3.87
CA CYS A 122 -6.87 6.68 -4.34
C CYS A 122 -7.90 7.56 -3.63
N HIS A 123 -7.80 7.68 -2.30
CA HIS A 123 -8.75 8.48 -1.52
C HIS A 123 -8.73 9.97 -1.91
N ILE A 124 -7.54 10.56 -2.05
CA ILE A 124 -7.39 11.99 -2.42
C ILE A 124 -7.90 12.26 -3.83
N LEU A 125 -7.60 11.34 -4.75
CA LEU A 125 -8.00 11.44 -6.16
C LEU A 125 -9.45 11.00 -6.39
N LYS A 126 -10.17 10.58 -5.34
CA LYS A 126 -11.54 10.04 -5.42
C LYS A 126 -11.67 8.86 -6.39
N LEU A 127 -10.65 8.00 -6.41
CA LEU A 127 -10.60 6.78 -7.22
C LEU A 127 -11.06 5.57 -6.40
N VAL A 128 -11.71 4.63 -7.07
CA VAL A 128 -11.97 3.30 -6.52
C VAL A 128 -10.65 2.52 -6.53
N PRO A 129 -10.15 2.04 -5.38
CA PRO A 129 -8.95 1.21 -5.33
C PRO A 129 -9.12 -0.07 -6.14
N ASN A 130 -8.03 -0.56 -6.73
CA ASN A 130 -8.01 -1.85 -7.41
C ASN A 130 -8.39 -2.96 -6.40
N PRO A 131 -9.40 -3.81 -6.69
CA PRO A 131 -9.84 -4.85 -5.78
C PRO A 131 -8.76 -5.88 -5.44
N TYR A 132 -7.71 -6.01 -6.27
CA TYR A 132 -6.58 -6.90 -6.03
C TYR A 132 -5.45 -6.28 -5.20
N ALA A 133 -5.54 -5.00 -4.82
CA ALA A 133 -4.56 -4.32 -3.98
C ALA A 133 -4.85 -4.52 -2.48
N ASP A 134 -4.80 -5.78 -2.02
CA ASP A 134 -5.22 -6.20 -0.68
C ASP A 134 -4.14 -6.04 0.42
N ALA A 135 -2.92 -5.68 0.04
CA ALA A 135 -1.78 -5.61 0.95
C ALA A 135 -1.87 -4.46 1.97
N GLY A 136 -2.61 -3.40 1.66
CA GLY A 136 -2.78 -2.21 2.51
C GLY A 136 -4.25 -1.85 2.68
N SER A 137 -4.53 -0.86 3.53
CA SER A 137 -5.89 -0.38 3.74
C SER A 137 -5.94 1.08 4.17
N LEU A 138 -6.88 1.84 3.61
CA LEU A 138 -7.18 3.20 4.07
C LEU A 138 -7.60 3.22 5.56
N LYS A 139 -8.19 2.13 6.06
CA LYS A 139 -8.65 2.01 7.46
C LYS A 139 -7.52 2.26 8.47
N ASN A 140 -6.29 1.87 8.12
CA ASN A 140 -5.12 2.07 8.96
C ASN A 140 -4.77 3.55 9.16
N LEU A 141 -5.24 4.41 8.25
CA LEU A 141 -4.81 5.80 8.12
C LEU A 141 -5.97 6.81 8.15
N THR A 142 -7.20 6.41 8.46
CA THR A 142 -8.35 7.35 8.48
C THR A 142 -8.13 8.57 9.38
N HIS A 143 -7.41 8.39 10.48
CA HIS A 143 -7.07 9.43 11.44
C HIS A 143 -6.15 10.55 10.90
N ILE A 144 -5.49 10.35 9.75
CA ILE A 144 -4.64 11.39 9.14
C ILE A 144 -5.45 12.41 8.33
N PHE A 145 -6.68 12.07 7.96
CA PHE A 145 -7.56 12.92 7.17
C PHE A 145 -8.41 13.81 8.07
N ARG A 146 -8.77 14.99 7.56
CA ARG A 146 -9.76 15.84 8.22
C ARG A 146 -11.09 15.11 8.27
N SER A 147 -11.82 15.25 9.37
CA SER A 147 -13.22 14.83 9.36
C SER A 147 -13.91 15.61 8.25
N THR A 148 -14.43 14.92 7.25
CA THR A 148 -15.42 15.49 6.36
C THR A 148 -16.68 15.71 7.21
N ILE A 149 -16.74 16.80 7.98
CA ILE A 149 -18.02 17.47 8.15
C ILE A 149 -18.17 18.16 6.79
N PRO A 150 -19.03 17.67 5.89
CA PRO A 150 -19.41 18.48 4.76
C PRO A 150 -19.99 19.74 5.38
N ASN A 151 -19.28 20.86 5.27
CA ASN A 151 -19.80 22.16 5.65
C ASN A 151 -20.78 22.59 4.55
N ASN A 152 -21.75 21.74 4.27
CA ASN A 152 -22.91 22.01 3.45
C ASN A 152 -23.93 22.68 4.37
N LYS A 153 -23.55 23.75 5.08
CA LYS A 153 -24.54 24.76 5.44
C LYS A 153 -24.79 25.62 4.20
N CYS A 154 -25.35 25.00 3.17
CA CYS A 154 -26.07 25.67 2.11
C CYS A 154 -27.32 24.84 1.83
N SER A 155 -28.22 24.80 2.82
CA SER A 155 -29.54 24.20 2.68
C SER A 155 -30.51 24.90 3.63
N SER A 156 -30.81 26.18 3.36
CA SER A 156 -32.05 26.79 3.87
C SER A 156 -32.58 27.91 2.99
N LEU A 157 -32.45 27.79 1.66
CA LEU A 157 -33.21 28.63 0.73
C LEU A 157 -34.09 27.83 -0.24
N PHE A 158 -34.01 26.49 -0.25
CA PHE A 158 -34.81 25.65 -1.14
C PHE A 158 -36.15 25.16 -0.57
N THR A 159 -36.47 25.44 0.70
CA THR A 159 -37.76 25.03 1.32
C THR A 159 -38.76 26.18 1.51
N ALA A 160 -38.42 27.41 1.11
CA ALA A 160 -39.29 28.58 1.33
C ALA A 160 -40.24 28.93 0.17
N LEU A 161 -40.22 28.20 -0.96
CA LEU A 161 -41.03 28.53 -2.14
C LEU A 161 -42.00 27.43 -2.61
N TRP A 162 -42.03 26.26 -1.97
CA TRP A 162 -43.04 25.24 -2.28
C TRP A 162 -44.48 25.63 -1.85
N PRO A 163 -44.73 26.37 -0.75
CA PRO A 163 -46.10 26.68 -0.34
C PRO A 163 -46.85 27.62 -1.30
N LEU A 164 -46.16 28.38 -2.15
CA LEU A 164 -46.78 29.34 -3.08
C LEU A 164 -47.30 28.69 -4.37
N ALA A 165 -46.77 27.53 -4.77
CA ALA A 165 -47.18 26.85 -6.01
C ALA A 165 -48.55 26.13 -5.87
N LEU A 166 -48.98 25.78 -4.66
CA LEU A 166 -50.26 25.11 -4.40
C LEU A 166 -51.45 26.08 -4.31
N PHE A 167 -51.22 27.38 -4.11
CA PHE A 167 -52.30 28.39 -4.06
C PHE A 167 -52.68 28.98 -5.42
N LEU A 168 -51.90 28.75 -6.48
CA LEU A 168 -52.21 29.22 -7.85
C LEU A 168 -52.84 28.15 -8.75
N LEU A 169 -52.82 26.88 -8.34
CA LEU A 169 -53.47 25.78 -9.06
C LEU A 169 -55.01 25.88 -9.19
N PRO A 170 -55.77 26.51 -8.26
CA PRO A 170 -57.22 26.65 -8.45
C PRO A 170 -57.61 27.69 -9.51
N LEU A 171 -56.74 28.64 -9.85
CA LEU A 171 -57.07 29.72 -10.79
C LEU A 171 -56.97 29.30 -12.26
N PHE A 172 -56.15 28.28 -12.57
CA PHE A 172 -56.04 27.74 -13.93
C PHE A 172 -56.98 26.56 -14.21
N TYR A 173 -57.51 25.91 -13.16
CA TYR A 173 -58.41 24.76 -13.32
C TYR A 173 -59.84 25.17 -13.72
N SER A 174 -60.32 26.33 -13.26
CA SER A 174 -61.68 26.84 -13.60
C SER A 174 -61.80 27.30 -15.07
N ASP A 175 -60.72 27.80 -15.66
CA ASP A 175 -60.73 28.27 -17.05
C ASP A 175 -60.58 27.11 -18.05
N PHE A 176 -59.89 26.03 -17.67
CA PHE A 176 -59.73 24.84 -18.51
C PHE A 176 -61.06 24.09 -18.74
N PHE A 177 -61.94 24.02 -17.72
CA PHE A 177 -63.25 23.36 -17.87
C PHE A 177 -64.29 24.18 -18.62
N LYS A 178 -64.21 25.52 -18.60
CA LYS A 178 -65.09 26.37 -19.43
C LYS A 178 -64.79 26.23 -20.92
N TYR A 179 -63.52 26.03 -21.30
CA TYR A 179 -63.12 25.91 -22.71
C TYR A 179 -63.54 24.57 -23.35
N TYR A 180 -63.71 23.50 -22.56
CA TYR A 180 -64.03 22.16 -23.09
C TYR A 180 -65.53 21.82 -23.10
N SER A 181 -66.40 22.68 -22.55
CA SER A 181 -67.86 22.48 -22.54
C SER A 181 -68.61 23.17 -23.71
N MET A 182 -67.90 23.79 -24.66
CA MET A 182 -68.47 24.52 -25.80
C MET A 182 -68.12 23.94 -27.19
N LYS A 183 -67.86 22.63 -27.29
CA LYS A 183 -67.86 21.90 -28.57
C LYS A 183 -68.52 20.54 -28.42
#